data_AF-A0A816XS03-F1
#
_entry.id   AF-A0A816XS03-F1
#
_cell.length_a   1.000
_cell.length_b   1.000
_cell.length_c   1.000
_cell.angle_alpha   90.00
_cell.angle_beta   90.00
_cell.angle_gamma   90.00
#
_symmetry.space_group_name_H-M   'P 1'
#
loop_
_entity.id
_entity.type
_entity.pdbx_description
1 polymer ?
#
loop_
_entity_poly.entity_id
_entity_poly.type
_entity_poly.pdbx_seq_one_letter_code
_entity_poly.pdbx_strand_id
1 'polypeptide(L)'
;ASTLLDNYKTLSPPNTFLTNPDDHSPSISLSLTQTKKDQKKMALVKLLVTIAITTAITIALSKKKQSQSSPPEPPPQWNARTLMHRNEVGERSPSAADHCNKDPEMCSLYGGGGSNSTVTCCNNKCIDVASDDKNCGACQNKCKFSQTCCRGQCVYLSYDKRHCGQCNHPCEQDELCVYGLCNYA
;
A
#
# COMPACT_ATOMS: atom_id res chain seq x y z
N ALA A 1 -11.61 23.94 64.08
CA ALA A 1 -10.59 22.92 63.75
C ALA A 1 -10.26 23.12 62.28
N SER A 2 -9.34 24.03 61.92
CA SER A 2 -7.89 23.95 62.19
C SER A 2 -7.39 22.61 61.64
N THR A 3 -6.47 22.49 60.68
CA THR A 3 -5.30 23.32 60.28
C THR A 3 -4.58 22.41 59.25
N LEU A 4 -4.21 22.78 58.02
CA LEU A 4 -3.03 23.53 57.51
C LEU A 4 -2.93 23.06 56.03
N LEU A 5 -2.95 23.83 54.93
CA LEU A 5 -2.15 24.99 54.51
C LEU A 5 -0.66 24.88 54.83
N ASP A 6 0.15 24.76 53.77
CA ASP A 6 1.36 25.56 53.45
C ASP A 6 2.14 24.83 52.33
N ASN A 7 2.19 25.30 51.07
CA ASN A 7 2.89 26.48 50.52
C ASN A 7 4.34 26.66 51.03
N TYR A 8 5.32 26.28 50.20
CA TYR A 8 6.61 26.96 49.94
C TYR A 8 7.36 26.13 48.88
N LYS A 9 8.20 26.61 47.97
CA LYS A 9 8.85 27.91 47.75
C LYS A 9 9.39 27.88 46.32
N THR A 10 9.11 28.94 45.57
CA THR A 10 10.05 29.50 44.60
C THR A 10 11.37 29.85 45.31
N LEU A 11 12.52 29.49 44.73
CA LEU A 11 13.83 30.14 44.94
C LEU A 11 14.85 29.60 43.91
N SER A 12 15.11 30.36 42.84
CA SER A 12 16.50 30.70 42.47
C SER A 12 17.00 31.79 43.46
N PRO A 13 18.27 32.27 43.49
CA PRO A 13 19.49 32.03 42.68
C PRO A 13 20.71 31.85 43.65
N PRO A 14 21.98 32.33 43.48
CA PRO A 14 22.76 32.81 42.32
C PRO A 14 24.23 32.27 42.22
N ASN A 15 24.97 32.73 41.19
CA ASN A 15 26.40 33.12 41.19
C ASN A 15 27.51 32.05 41.36
N THR A 16 28.27 31.74 40.31
CA THR A 16 29.56 32.34 39.83
C THR A 16 30.85 31.85 40.52
N PHE A 17 31.90 31.80 39.68
CA PHE A 17 33.34 31.73 39.97
C PHE A 17 33.94 30.38 40.42
N LEU A 18 34.77 29.76 39.57
CA LEU A 18 36.23 29.96 39.58
C LEU A 18 36.89 29.15 38.45
N THR A 19 37.64 29.86 37.62
CA THR A 19 38.70 29.36 36.73
C THR A 19 39.89 28.86 37.55
N ASN A 20 40.54 27.77 37.15
CA ASN A 20 42.02 27.68 36.99
C ASN A 20 42.50 26.29 36.52
N PRO A 21 43.76 26.18 36.04
CA PRO A 21 44.11 25.56 34.75
C PRO A 21 44.93 24.28 34.93
N ASP A 22 45.58 23.87 33.84
CA ASP A 22 46.63 22.84 33.75
C ASP A 22 46.16 21.43 33.38
N ASP A 23 46.00 21.20 32.08
CA ASP A 23 46.57 19.97 31.52
C ASP A 23 47.24 20.25 30.17
N HIS A 24 48.56 20.07 30.16
CA HIS A 24 49.47 20.26 29.04
C HIS A 24 49.33 19.08 28.07
N SER A 25 48.94 19.35 26.82
CA SER A 25 49.15 18.42 25.71
C SER A 25 49.81 19.17 24.55
N PRO A 26 51.01 18.76 24.10
CA PRO A 26 51.73 19.47 23.05
C PRO A 26 51.07 19.19 21.69
N SER A 27 50.40 20.20 21.15
CA SER A 27 50.02 20.25 19.74
C SER A 27 51.28 20.39 18.88
N ILE A 28 51.70 19.29 18.25
CA ILE A 28 52.70 19.30 17.19
C ILE A 28 52.09 20.00 15.97
N SER A 29 52.41 21.28 15.80
CA SER A 29 52.11 22.04 14.58
C SER A 29 53.07 21.62 13.47
N LEU A 30 52.68 20.62 12.67
CA LEU A 30 53.33 20.34 11.39
C LEU A 30 52.73 21.28 10.33
N SER A 31 53.47 22.36 10.06
CA SER A 31 53.23 23.29 8.97
C SER A 31 53.33 22.57 7.61
N LEU A 32 52.20 22.23 7.00
CA LEU A 32 52.15 21.87 5.57
C LEU A 32 51.66 23.07 4.77
N THR A 33 52.62 23.82 4.23
CA THR A 33 52.39 24.78 3.15
C THR A 33 51.93 24.03 1.90
N GLN A 34 50.61 23.82 1.75
CA GLN A 34 50.06 23.22 0.54
C GLN A 34 49.71 24.32 -0.46
N THR A 35 50.48 24.39 -1.54
CA THR A 35 50.28 25.38 -2.59
C THR A 35 48.93 25.17 -3.29
N LYS A 36 48.21 26.25 -3.57
CA LYS A 36 46.86 26.33 -4.19
C LYS A 36 46.72 25.55 -5.52
N LYS A 37 47.82 25.07 -6.11
CA LYS A 37 47.90 24.30 -7.36
C LYS A 37 47.48 22.84 -7.19
N ASP A 38 47.65 22.27 -5.99
CA ASP A 38 47.33 20.87 -5.72
C ASP A 38 45.88 20.65 -5.27
N GLN A 39 45.20 21.68 -4.75
CA GLN A 39 43.78 21.62 -4.41
C GLN A 39 42.89 21.42 -5.64
N LYS A 40 43.24 22.06 -6.78
CA LYS A 40 42.52 21.88 -8.06
C LYS A 40 42.72 20.47 -8.63
N LYS A 41 43.91 19.90 -8.48
CA LYS A 41 44.21 18.51 -8.89
C LYS A 41 43.48 17.51 -7.99
N MET A 42 43.47 17.72 -6.68
CA MET A 42 42.70 16.90 -5.72
C MET A 42 41.18 17.00 -5.95
N ALA A 43 40.66 18.18 -6.31
CA ALA A 43 39.24 18.35 -6.65
C ALA A 43 38.88 17.61 -7.96
N LEU A 44 39.74 17.69 -8.98
CA LEU A 44 39.56 16.95 -10.23
C LEU A 44 39.59 15.43 -10.01
N VAL A 45 40.54 14.93 -9.21
CA VAL A 45 40.65 13.50 -8.88
C VAL A 45 39.43 13.01 -8.09
N LYS A 46 38.93 13.80 -7.13
CA LYS A 46 37.68 13.47 -6.40
C LYS A 46 36.45 13.45 -7.32
N LEU A 47 36.38 14.35 -8.30
CA LEU A 47 35.31 14.37 -9.30
C LEU A 47 35.36 13.12 -10.21
N LEU A 48 36.55 12.72 -10.67
CA LEU A 48 36.69 11.54 -11.52
C LEU A 48 36.39 10.23 -10.76
N VAL A 49 36.79 10.13 -9.49
CA VAL A 49 36.51 8.96 -8.64
C VAL A 49 35.01 8.84 -8.33
N THR A 50 34.30 9.94 -8.07
CA THR A 50 32.85 9.91 -7.82
C THR A 50 32.03 9.53 -9.06
N ILE A 51 32.45 9.96 -10.26
CA ILE A 51 31.83 9.54 -11.52
C ILE A 51 32.07 8.04 -11.80
N ALA A 52 33.27 7.51 -11.50
CA ALA A 52 33.56 6.09 -11.65
C ALA A 52 32.75 5.21 -10.67
N ILE A 53 32.55 5.66 -9.43
CA ILE A 53 31.77 4.91 -8.43
C ILE A 53 30.27 4.91 -8.76
N THR A 54 29.72 6.05 -9.18
CA THR A 54 28.29 6.17 -9.53
C THR A 54 27.92 5.36 -10.77
N THR A 55 28.79 5.31 -11.78
CA THR A 55 28.58 4.49 -12.98
C THR A 55 28.64 2.99 -12.70
N ALA A 56 29.52 2.53 -11.79
CA ALA A 56 29.58 1.12 -11.38
C ALA A 56 28.31 0.68 -10.61
N ILE A 57 27.77 1.54 -9.73
CA ILE A 57 26.55 1.25 -8.96
C ILE A 57 25.31 1.16 -9.86
N THR A 58 25.24 1.99 -10.91
CA THR A 58 24.10 2.00 -11.86
C THR A 58 24.02 0.70 -12.68
N ILE A 59 25.17 0.12 -13.04
CA ILE A 59 25.22 -1.15 -13.80
C ILE A 59 24.87 -2.35 -12.90
N ALA A 60 25.21 -2.31 -11.62
CA ALA A 60 24.93 -3.40 -10.67
C ALA A 60 23.42 -3.56 -10.36
N LEU A 61 22.65 -2.47 -10.37
CA LEU A 61 21.21 -2.51 -10.06
C LEU A 61 20.32 -2.94 -11.23
N SER A 62 20.84 -2.98 -12.46
CA SER A 62 20.06 -3.37 -13.65
C SER A 62 19.99 -4.89 -13.90
N LYS A 63 20.71 -5.73 -13.12
CA LYS A 63 20.78 -7.20 -13.34
C LYS A 63 20.06 -8.07 -12.30
N LYS A 64 19.14 -7.54 -11.49
CA LYS A 64 18.23 -8.36 -10.68
C LYS A 64 16.79 -7.84 -10.72
N LYS A 65 16.13 -8.04 -11.86
CA LYS A 65 14.68 -8.25 -11.87
C LYS A 65 14.40 -9.59 -12.51
N GLN A 66 14.82 -10.64 -11.81
CA GLN A 66 14.36 -12.00 -12.09
C GLN A 66 12.92 -12.03 -11.56
N SER A 67 11.97 -11.73 -12.44
CA SER A 67 10.57 -12.09 -12.21
C SER A 67 10.53 -13.58 -11.93
N GLN A 68 10.29 -13.97 -10.68
CA GLN A 68 9.81 -15.29 -10.35
C GLN A 68 8.40 -15.40 -10.94
N SER A 69 8.31 -15.89 -12.17
CA SER A 69 7.09 -16.53 -12.64
C SER A 69 6.93 -17.80 -11.82
N SER A 70 5.92 -17.84 -10.96
CA SER A 70 5.45 -19.08 -10.36
C SER A 70 5.18 -20.11 -11.48
N PRO A 71 5.42 -21.41 -11.25
CA PRO A 71 5.04 -22.45 -12.20
C PRO A 71 3.55 -22.34 -12.55
N PRO A 72 3.14 -22.65 -13.79
CA PRO A 72 1.73 -22.69 -14.13
C PRO A 72 1.04 -23.72 -13.23
N GLU A 73 0.02 -23.28 -12.51
CA GLU A 73 -0.84 -24.13 -11.71
C GLU A 73 -1.49 -25.18 -12.64
N PRO A 74 -1.48 -26.48 -12.26
CA PRO A 74 -2.11 -27.50 -13.08
C PRO A 74 -3.61 -27.19 -13.21
N PRO A 75 -4.23 -27.49 -14.37
CA PRO A 75 -5.66 -27.28 -14.55
C PRO A 75 -6.44 -28.03 -13.45
N PRO A 76 -7.58 -27.50 -12.99
CA PRO A 76 -8.38 -28.14 -11.98
C PRO A 76 -8.70 -29.57 -12.42
N GLN A 77 -8.24 -30.55 -11.65
CA GLN A 77 -8.52 -31.95 -11.86
C GLN A 77 -10.00 -32.19 -11.58
N TRP A 78 -10.82 -32.13 -12.62
CA TRP A 78 -12.21 -32.58 -12.56
C TRP A 78 -12.20 -34.10 -12.40
N ASN A 79 -12.33 -34.54 -11.16
CA ASN A 79 -12.63 -35.90 -10.77
C ASN A 79 -13.85 -36.39 -11.59
N ALA A 80 -13.60 -37.39 -12.43
CA ALA A 80 -14.49 -37.93 -13.47
C ALA A 80 -15.73 -38.69 -12.92
N ARG A 81 -16.38 -38.17 -11.87
CA ARG A 81 -17.63 -38.72 -11.34
C ARG A 81 -18.89 -38.01 -11.84
N THR A 82 -18.77 -36.95 -12.62
CA THR A 82 -19.90 -36.26 -13.26
C THR A 82 -20.04 -36.57 -14.75
N LEU A 83 -19.66 -37.79 -15.16
CA LEU A 83 -19.95 -38.32 -16.49
C LEU A 83 -21.32 -39.02 -16.53
N MET A 84 -22.42 -38.30 -16.32
CA MET A 84 -23.76 -38.68 -16.80
C MET A 84 -24.68 -37.45 -16.81
N HIS A 85 -24.43 -36.50 -17.72
CA HIS A 85 -25.44 -35.64 -18.37
C HIS A 85 -24.74 -34.75 -19.41
N ARG A 86 -24.01 -35.37 -20.35
CA ARG A 86 -23.55 -34.69 -21.56
C ARG A 86 -24.59 -34.90 -22.66
N ASN A 87 -25.74 -34.25 -22.52
CA ASN A 87 -26.44 -33.79 -23.72
C ASN A 87 -25.60 -32.64 -24.26
N GLU A 88 -24.85 -32.92 -25.32
CA GLU A 88 -24.11 -32.02 -26.22
C GLU A 88 -24.06 -30.53 -25.81
N VAL A 89 -23.26 -30.21 -24.80
CA VAL A 89 -22.76 -28.85 -24.67
C VAL A 89 -21.56 -28.78 -25.62
N GLY A 90 -21.81 -28.27 -26.83
CA GLY A 90 -20.75 -27.87 -27.76
C GLY A 90 -19.72 -27.04 -27.02
N GLU A 91 -18.44 -27.25 -27.33
CA GLU A 91 -17.30 -26.56 -26.71
C GLU A 91 -17.57 -25.06 -26.63
N ARG A 92 -18.00 -24.57 -25.47
CA ARG A 92 -18.20 -23.14 -25.27
C ARG A 92 -16.82 -22.52 -25.35
N SER A 93 -16.59 -21.70 -26.38
CA SER A 93 -15.36 -20.96 -26.53
C SER A 93 -15.10 -20.18 -25.23
N PRO A 94 -13.88 -20.20 -24.66
CA PRO A 94 -13.54 -19.42 -23.46
C PRO A 94 -13.78 -17.91 -23.62
N SER A 95 -13.95 -17.47 -24.87
CA SER A 95 -14.18 -16.09 -25.28
C SER A 95 -15.62 -15.82 -25.73
N ALA A 96 -16.53 -16.79 -25.65
CA ALA A 96 -17.93 -16.56 -25.96
C ALA A 96 -18.48 -15.53 -24.98
N ALA A 97 -19.03 -14.43 -25.48
CA ALA A 97 -19.74 -13.50 -24.63
C ALA A 97 -20.86 -14.28 -23.92
N ASP A 98 -20.85 -14.32 -22.60
CA ASP A 98 -21.96 -14.89 -21.83
C ASP A 98 -23.27 -14.29 -22.37
N HIS A 99 -24.31 -15.12 -22.44
CA HIS A 99 -25.63 -14.73 -22.93
C HIS A 99 -26.68 -15.06 -21.87
N CYS A 100 -26.54 -14.43 -20.71
CA CYS A 100 -27.34 -14.75 -19.52
C CYS A 100 -28.81 -14.31 -19.60
N ASN A 101 -29.21 -13.55 -20.63
CA ASN A 101 -30.61 -13.16 -20.81
C ASN A 101 -31.52 -14.36 -21.15
N LYS A 102 -30.96 -15.45 -21.70
CA LYS A 102 -31.73 -16.67 -22.03
C LYS A 102 -31.69 -17.71 -20.91
N ASP A 103 -30.62 -17.69 -20.13
CA ASP A 103 -30.38 -18.63 -19.03
C ASP A 103 -29.75 -17.86 -17.86
N PRO A 104 -30.57 -17.35 -16.92
CA PRO A 104 -30.08 -16.58 -15.78
C PRO A 104 -29.30 -17.44 -14.78
N GLU A 105 -29.49 -18.76 -14.78
CA GLU A 105 -28.76 -19.67 -13.88
C GLU A 105 -27.29 -19.80 -14.27
N MET A 106 -26.91 -19.42 -15.50
CA MET A 106 -25.51 -19.42 -15.93
C MET A 106 -24.64 -18.48 -15.09
N CYS A 107 -25.19 -17.37 -14.57
CA CYS A 107 -24.43 -16.43 -13.75
C CYS A 107 -24.15 -16.97 -12.33
N SER A 108 -25.00 -17.87 -11.84
CA SER A 108 -24.85 -18.49 -10.52
C SER A 108 -23.61 -19.39 -10.42
N LEU A 109 -23.12 -19.92 -11.56
CA LEU A 109 -21.91 -20.75 -11.62
C LEU A 109 -20.63 -19.92 -11.43
N TYR A 110 -20.60 -18.68 -11.92
CA TYR A 110 -19.44 -17.79 -11.83
C TYR A 110 -19.23 -17.22 -10.42
N GLY A 111 -20.29 -17.12 -9.62
CA GLY A 111 -20.25 -16.64 -8.23
C GLY A 111 -19.86 -17.69 -7.18
N GLY A 112 -19.23 -18.80 -7.59
CA GLY A 112 -18.85 -19.88 -6.66
C GLY A 112 -20.00 -20.81 -6.28
N GLY A 113 -21.12 -20.79 -7.01
CA GLY A 113 -22.18 -21.81 -6.93
C GLY A 113 -22.96 -21.87 -5.61
N GLY A 114 -22.82 -20.87 -4.74
CA GLY A 114 -23.55 -20.79 -3.47
C GLY A 114 -24.81 -19.92 -3.53
N SER A 115 -25.74 -20.09 -2.58
CA SER A 115 -26.95 -19.26 -2.43
C SER A 115 -26.70 -17.76 -2.18
N ASN A 116 -25.44 -17.34 -2.05
CA ASN A 116 -25.01 -15.95 -1.88
C ASN A 116 -24.25 -15.43 -3.11
N SER A 117 -24.60 -15.88 -4.32
CA SER A 117 -24.00 -15.34 -5.55
C SER A 117 -24.34 -13.86 -5.69
N THR A 118 -23.32 -13.01 -5.75
CA THR A 118 -23.44 -11.58 -6.07
C THR A 118 -23.35 -11.31 -7.57
N VAL A 119 -23.24 -12.37 -8.38
CA VAL A 119 -23.15 -12.26 -9.83
C VAL A 119 -24.55 -12.21 -10.43
N THR A 120 -24.87 -11.09 -11.07
CA THR A 120 -26.18 -10.83 -11.70
C THR A 120 -26.02 -10.67 -13.20
N CYS A 121 -27.05 -11.07 -13.96
CA CYS A 121 -27.10 -10.81 -15.39
C CYS A 121 -27.44 -9.32 -15.66
N CYS A 122 -26.46 -8.58 -16.17
CA CYS A 122 -26.58 -7.18 -16.56
C CYS A 122 -26.22 -7.02 -18.04
N ASN A 123 -27.15 -6.52 -18.86
CA ASN A 123 -26.94 -6.32 -20.31
C ASN A 123 -26.40 -7.57 -21.02
N ASN A 124 -27.02 -8.72 -20.75
CA ASN A 124 -26.63 -10.02 -21.27
C ASN A 124 -25.25 -10.53 -20.80
N LYS A 125 -24.61 -9.90 -19.80
CA LYS A 125 -23.34 -10.36 -19.20
C LYS A 125 -23.49 -10.65 -17.72
N CYS A 126 -22.78 -11.64 -17.20
CA CYS A 126 -22.69 -11.88 -15.78
C CYS A 126 -21.72 -10.88 -15.14
N ILE A 127 -22.20 -10.04 -14.23
CA ILE A 127 -21.42 -9.01 -13.55
C ILE A 127 -21.54 -9.23 -12.03
N ASP A 128 -20.41 -9.15 -11.32
CA ASP A 128 -20.43 -9.13 -9.86
C ASP A 128 -20.86 -7.75 -9.35
N VAL A 129 -22.12 -7.67 -8.91
CA VAL A 129 -22.67 -6.41 -8.37
C VAL A 129 -22.09 -6.06 -7.00
N ALA A 130 -21.33 -6.96 -6.35
CA ALA A 130 -20.72 -6.67 -5.07
C ALA A 130 -19.45 -5.81 -5.16
N SER A 131 -18.82 -5.75 -6.33
CA SER A 131 -17.50 -5.12 -6.53
C SER A 131 -17.44 -4.18 -7.74
N ASP A 132 -18.37 -4.27 -8.70
CA ASP A 132 -18.37 -3.43 -9.89
C ASP A 132 -18.92 -2.02 -9.60
N ASP A 133 -18.06 -1.00 -9.72
CA ASP A 133 -18.42 0.41 -9.48
C ASP A 133 -19.50 0.97 -10.43
N LYS A 134 -19.77 0.32 -11.56
CA LYS A 134 -20.78 0.73 -12.54
C LYS A 134 -22.12 0.00 -12.34
N ASN A 135 -22.13 -1.08 -11.55
CA ASN A 135 -23.27 -1.95 -11.32
C ASN A 135 -23.39 -2.33 -9.83
N CYS A 136 -23.11 -1.40 -8.93
CA CYS A 136 -22.96 -1.70 -7.51
C CYS A 136 -24.30 -2.00 -6.86
N GLY A 137 -24.48 -3.21 -6.33
CA GLY A 137 -25.72 -3.70 -5.73
C GLY A 137 -26.84 -4.01 -6.74
N ALA A 138 -26.81 -3.40 -7.93
CA ALA A 138 -27.75 -3.65 -9.02
C ALA A 138 -27.18 -3.19 -10.37
N CYS A 139 -27.69 -3.76 -11.46
CA CYS A 139 -27.30 -3.36 -12.81
C CYS A 139 -27.50 -1.86 -13.04
N GLN A 140 -26.53 -1.23 -13.71
CA GLN A 140 -26.54 0.21 -14.03
C GLN A 140 -26.57 1.14 -12.81
N ASN A 141 -26.37 0.64 -11.59
CA ASN A 141 -26.25 1.46 -10.40
C ASN A 141 -24.78 1.90 -10.21
N LYS A 142 -24.40 2.96 -10.91
CA LYS A 142 -23.04 3.50 -10.85
C LYS A 142 -22.80 4.30 -9.56
N CYS A 143 -21.71 3.98 -8.86
CA CYS A 143 -21.26 4.76 -7.72
C CYS A 143 -20.87 6.19 -8.11
N LYS A 144 -21.09 7.15 -7.19
CA LYS A 144 -20.72 8.55 -7.42
C LYS A 144 -19.21 8.73 -7.50
N PHE A 145 -18.78 9.89 -7.97
CA PHE A 145 -17.36 10.22 -8.01
C PHE A 145 -16.71 10.03 -6.62
N SER A 146 -15.53 9.40 -6.60
CA SER A 146 -14.78 9.04 -5.40
C SER A 146 -15.41 7.99 -4.47
N GLN A 147 -16.54 7.39 -4.86
CA GLN A 147 -17.08 6.20 -4.18
C GLN A 147 -16.52 4.92 -4.81
N THR A 148 -16.49 3.86 -4.01
CA THR A 148 -16.13 2.51 -4.43
C THR A 148 -17.23 1.55 -4.03
N CYS A 149 -17.49 0.55 -4.86
CA CYS A 149 -18.43 -0.52 -4.56
C CYS A 149 -17.82 -1.51 -3.57
N CYS A 150 -18.35 -1.52 -2.35
CA CYS A 150 -17.98 -2.48 -1.32
C CYS A 150 -19.21 -3.31 -0.95
N ARG A 151 -19.20 -4.60 -1.30
CA ARG A 151 -20.27 -5.56 -0.97
C ARG A 151 -21.65 -5.08 -1.46
N GLY A 152 -21.69 -4.48 -2.64
CA GLY A 152 -22.91 -3.98 -3.26
C GLY A 152 -23.39 -2.64 -2.72
N GLN A 153 -22.55 -1.94 -1.96
CA GLN A 153 -22.83 -0.59 -1.46
C GLN A 153 -21.75 0.38 -1.92
N CYS A 154 -22.18 1.51 -2.46
CA CYS A 154 -21.27 2.60 -2.78
C CYS A 154 -20.87 3.33 -1.51
N VAL A 155 -19.60 3.21 -1.13
CA VAL A 155 -19.03 3.82 0.08
C VAL A 155 -17.88 4.74 -0.30
N TYR A 156 -17.55 5.67 0.58
CA TYR A 156 -16.40 6.54 0.39
C TYR A 156 -15.23 6.05 1.22
N LEU A 157 -14.20 5.55 0.55
CA LEU A 157 -13.02 5.02 1.23
C LEU A 157 -12.24 6.09 2.00
N SER A 158 -12.47 7.37 1.69
CA SER A 158 -11.75 8.48 2.31
C SER A 158 -12.34 8.97 3.64
N TYR A 159 -13.55 8.54 4.01
CA TYR A 159 -14.25 9.01 5.21
C TYR A 159 -15.24 8.03 5.84
N ASP A 160 -15.62 6.93 5.17
CA ASP A 160 -16.40 5.89 5.83
C ASP A 160 -15.50 5.12 6.79
N LYS A 161 -15.75 5.29 8.10
CA LYS A 161 -15.01 4.63 9.17
C LYS A 161 -14.97 3.11 9.02
N ARG A 162 -15.95 2.47 8.38
CA ARG A 162 -16.03 1.00 8.20
C ARG A 162 -15.27 0.50 6.96
N HIS A 163 -14.89 1.41 6.07
CA HIS A 163 -14.26 1.13 4.78
C HIS A 163 -13.07 2.07 4.52
N CYS A 164 -12.30 2.40 5.56
CA CYS A 164 -11.27 3.42 5.46
C CYS A 164 -10.07 2.91 4.63
N GLY A 165 -9.75 3.61 3.54
CA GLY A 165 -8.67 3.25 2.61
C GLY A 165 -8.98 2.06 1.70
N GLN A 166 -9.75 1.09 2.16
CA GLN A 166 -10.20 -0.08 1.38
C GLN A 166 -11.51 -0.66 1.93
N CYS A 167 -12.17 -1.52 1.13
CA CYS A 167 -13.41 -2.18 1.55
C CYS A 167 -13.22 -3.06 2.81
N ASN A 168 -14.16 -2.96 3.76
CA ASN A 168 -14.18 -3.72 5.01
C ASN A 168 -12.92 -3.50 5.88
N HIS A 169 -12.38 -2.28 5.88
CA HIS A 169 -11.27 -1.89 6.73
C HIS A 169 -11.77 -0.84 7.74
N PRO A 170 -12.36 -1.29 8.86
CA PRO A 170 -12.80 -0.39 9.89
C PRO A 170 -11.61 0.20 10.66
N CYS A 171 -11.66 1.49 10.99
CA CYS A 171 -10.72 2.07 11.97
C CYS A 171 -11.10 1.67 13.41
N GLU A 172 -10.13 1.79 14.33
CA GLU A 172 -10.38 1.46 15.74
C GLU A 172 -11.43 2.38 16.38
N GLN A 173 -11.89 2.00 17.56
CA GLN A 173 -12.88 2.79 18.29
C GLN A 173 -12.34 4.20 18.50
N ASP A 174 -13.20 5.20 18.24
CA ASP A 174 -12.89 6.64 18.33
C ASP A 174 -11.83 7.21 17.35
N GLU A 175 -11.25 6.40 16.47
CA GLU A 175 -10.44 6.91 15.36
C GLU A 175 -11.32 7.54 14.25
N LEU A 176 -10.78 8.59 13.64
CA LEU A 176 -11.33 9.21 12.44
C LEU A 176 -10.73 8.59 11.18
N CYS A 177 -11.55 8.45 10.14
CA CYS A 177 -11.09 8.17 8.79
C CYS A 177 -11.00 9.49 8.03
N VAL A 178 -9.77 9.90 7.68
CA VAL A 178 -9.55 11.12 6.90
C VAL A 178 -8.59 10.80 5.76
N TYR A 179 -8.97 11.17 4.54
CA TYR A 179 -8.23 10.86 3.31
C TYR A 179 -7.91 9.36 3.11
N GLY A 180 -8.68 8.47 3.75
CA GLY A 180 -8.49 7.02 3.67
C GLY A 180 -7.44 6.47 4.62
N LEU A 181 -7.09 7.25 5.65
CA LEU A 181 -6.17 6.86 6.72
C LEU A 181 -6.91 6.91 8.06
N CYS A 182 -6.76 5.83 8.83
CA CYS A 182 -7.18 5.80 10.22
C CYS A 182 -6.18 6.61 11.07
N ASN A 183 -6.69 7.36 12.05
CA ASN A 183 -5.88 8.16 12.97
C ASN A 183 -5.00 9.23 12.27
N TYR A 184 -5.51 9.81 11.18
CA TYR A 184 -4.87 10.93 10.50
C TYR A 184 -4.95 12.19 11.37
N ALA A 185 -3.81 12.63 11.90
CA ALA A 185 -3.63 13.80 12.75
C ALA A 185 -3.01 14.98 11.98
#